data_AF-A0A6N9TAQ3-F1
#
_entry.id   AF-A0A6N9TAQ3-F1
#
_cell.length_a   1.000
_cell.length_b   1.000
_cell.length_c   1.000
_cell.angle_alpha   90.00
_cell.angle_beta   90.00
_cell.angle_gamma   90.00
#
_symmetry.space_group_name_H-M   'P 1'
#
loop_
_entity.id
_entity.type
_entity.pdbx_description
1 polymer ?
#
loop_
_entity_poly.entity_id
_entity_poly.type
_entity_poly.pdbx_seq_one_letter_code
_entity_poly.pdbx_strand_id
1 'polypeptide(L)'
;MRTASTDRRQIDPALWLLLGALGFALLAALGLATQEERRVRNLFVVVDLTRSMTARDYGKGAKVRSRLDEAKWVVTEIARKLPCGSRIGLGLFTERRSFPLIEPVEVCENFPPFADAVAALNWRMAWEGDSRVVRGLSSAQELVTRLGADLVFVTDGHEAPPLPVAGRRRAENPDRTAGVILGAGGAKLVPIPKYDESGRAIGFYSLPDIAAGARVSIATPGSTGGEYHPRNNPVGNLAATSTEHLTQVREGYLREIAAEAGLGYAPLGDLPAIEAALESHTGTNVLKAPRSLSPVFAAAALIFLIAAHGANHLFVWRRAVASPRGDRNHPRNGAFRR
;
A
#
# COMPACT_ATOMS: atom_id res chain seq x y z
N MET A 1 -63.58 55.36 -3.27
CA MET A 1 -62.55 54.70 -2.45
C MET A 1 -62.39 53.26 -2.91
N ARG A 2 -61.39 52.97 -3.75
CA ARG A 2 -60.97 51.60 -4.07
C ARG A 2 -59.69 51.33 -3.27
N THR A 3 -59.75 50.39 -2.35
CA THR A 3 -58.61 49.92 -1.57
C THR A 3 -57.67 49.15 -2.50
N ALA A 4 -56.44 49.65 -2.66
CA ALA A 4 -55.38 48.95 -3.35
C ALA A 4 -54.95 47.74 -2.50
N SER A 5 -55.26 46.53 -2.93
CA SER A 5 -54.71 45.32 -2.33
C SER A 5 -53.24 45.21 -2.72
N THR A 6 -52.34 45.48 -1.78
CA THR A 6 -50.92 45.19 -1.88
C THR A 6 -50.72 43.69 -2.08
N ASP A 7 -50.47 43.30 -3.34
CA ASP A 7 -50.10 41.95 -3.74
C ASP A 7 -48.66 41.69 -3.25
N ARG A 8 -48.55 41.14 -2.03
CA ARG A 8 -47.28 40.59 -1.52
C ARG A 8 -46.96 39.37 -2.37
N ARG A 9 -46.09 39.55 -3.39
CA ARG A 9 -45.47 38.45 -4.14
C ARG A 9 -44.92 37.42 -3.14
N GLN A 10 -45.64 36.31 -2.97
CA GLN A 10 -45.14 35.17 -2.22
C GLN A 10 -44.01 34.56 -3.03
N ILE A 11 -42.78 34.89 -2.66
CA ILE A 11 -41.59 34.31 -3.27
C ILE A 11 -41.55 32.84 -2.87
N ASP A 12 -41.51 31.94 -3.86
CA ASP A 12 -41.53 30.50 -3.64
C ASP A 12 -40.28 30.07 -2.84
N PRO A 13 -40.43 29.42 -1.68
CA PRO A 13 -39.28 28.90 -0.92
C PRO A 13 -38.41 27.94 -1.74
N ALA A 14 -38.97 27.26 -2.75
CA ALA A 14 -38.20 26.42 -3.66
C ALA A 14 -37.19 27.23 -4.50
N LEU A 15 -37.53 28.47 -4.90
CA LEU A 15 -36.62 29.35 -5.63
C LEU A 15 -35.39 29.72 -4.80
N TRP A 16 -35.58 30.03 -3.52
CA TRP A 16 -34.48 30.34 -2.60
C TRP A 16 -33.56 29.14 -2.37
N LEU A 17 -34.12 27.93 -2.28
CA LEU A 17 -33.35 26.71 -2.15
C LEU A 17 -32.53 26.41 -3.42
N LEU A 18 -33.08 26.65 -4.61
CA LEU A 18 -32.36 26.51 -5.87
C LEU A 18 -31.25 27.56 -6.03
N LEU A 19 -31.48 28.81 -5.62
CA LEU A 19 -30.45 29.84 -5.59
C LEU A 19 -29.32 29.50 -4.62
N GLY A 20 -29.65 28.95 -3.45
CA GLY A 20 -28.67 28.44 -2.49
C GLY A 20 -27.83 27.29 -3.08
N ALA A 21 -28.49 26.33 -3.73
CA ALA A 21 -27.80 25.22 -4.42
C ALA A 21 -26.84 25.74 -5.50
N LEU A 22 -27.29 26.68 -6.33
CA LEU A 22 -26.46 27.30 -7.37
C LEU A 22 -25.26 28.03 -6.76
N GLY A 23 -25.48 28.82 -5.70
CA GLY A 23 -24.41 29.53 -5.00
C GLY A 23 -23.34 28.59 -4.45
N PHE A 24 -23.74 27.51 -3.78
CA PHE A 24 -22.79 26.51 -3.27
C PHE A 24 -22.11 25.71 -4.38
N ALA A 25 -22.80 25.42 -5.49
CA ALA A 25 -22.18 24.78 -6.65
C ALA A 25 -21.10 25.67 -7.30
N LEU A 26 -21.36 26.98 -7.40
CA LEU A 26 -20.37 27.95 -7.87
C LEU A 26 -19.17 28.06 -6.93
N LEU A 27 -19.40 28.09 -5.61
CA LEU A 27 -18.31 28.06 -4.62
C LEU A 27 -17.47 26.78 -4.71
N ALA A 28 -18.10 25.63 -4.99
CA ALA A 28 -17.39 24.38 -5.23
C ALA A 28 -16.51 24.44 -6.49
N ALA A 29 -17.01 25.05 -7.57
CA ALA A 29 -16.30 25.23 -8.83
C ALA A 29 -15.12 26.21 -8.74
N LEU A 30 -15.18 27.19 -7.82
CA LEU A 30 -14.09 28.14 -7.58
C LEU A 30 -12.84 27.51 -6.94
N GLY A 31 -12.93 26.28 -6.45
CA GLY A 31 -11.75 25.55 -5.94
C GLY A 31 -11.13 26.16 -4.69
N LEU A 32 -11.92 26.86 -3.86
CA LEU A 32 -11.44 27.46 -2.60
C LEU A 32 -10.74 26.40 -1.74
N ALA A 33 -9.56 26.76 -1.24
CA ALA A 33 -8.75 25.87 -0.40
C ALA A 33 -8.30 26.59 0.87
N THR A 34 -8.24 25.85 1.97
CA THR A 34 -7.60 26.30 3.21
C THR A 34 -6.19 25.70 3.30
N GLN A 35 -5.31 26.31 4.09
CA GLN A 35 -3.99 25.75 4.38
C GLN A 35 -4.13 24.77 5.55
N GLU A 36 -3.74 23.52 5.33
CA GLU A 36 -3.71 22.48 6.37
C GLU A 36 -2.28 21.99 6.53
N GLU A 37 -1.82 21.86 7.76
CA GLU A 37 -0.54 21.24 8.07
C GLU A 37 -0.67 19.73 7.98
N ARG A 38 0.10 19.11 7.09
CA ARG A 38 0.12 17.66 6.90
C ARG A 38 1.49 17.12 7.22
N ARG A 39 1.54 16.07 8.05
CA ARG A 39 2.75 15.29 8.30
C ARG A 39 2.97 14.34 7.13
N VAL A 40 3.91 14.67 6.26
CA VAL A 40 4.30 13.85 5.11
C VAL A 40 5.58 13.09 5.37
N ARG A 41 5.81 12.03 4.59
CA ARG A 41 7.00 11.18 4.68
C ARG A 41 7.67 11.05 3.33
N ASN A 42 8.97 10.74 3.33
CA ASN A 42 9.71 10.35 2.13
C ASN A 42 10.21 8.92 2.33
N LEU A 43 9.48 7.93 1.83
CA LEU A 43 9.79 6.52 2.04
C LEU A 43 10.43 5.91 0.79
N PHE A 44 11.33 4.96 0.98
CA PHE A 44 11.88 4.14 -0.09
C PHE A 44 11.77 2.67 0.28
N VAL A 45 10.92 1.95 -0.46
CA VAL A 45 10.61 0.55 -0.18
C VAL A 45 11.53 -0.37 -0.97
N VAL A 46 12.25 -1.26 -0.30
CA VAL A 46 13.05 -2.31 -0.94
C VAL A 46 12.40 -3.66 -0.68
N VAL A 47 12.06 -4.39 -1.74
CA VAL A 47 11.41 -5.70 -1.64
C VAL A 47 12.41 -6.81 -1.99
N ASP A 48 12.53 -7.78 -1.10
CA ASP A 48 13.24 -9.04 -1.33
C ASP A 48 12.53 -9.89 -2.38
N LEU A 49 13.24 -10.25 -3.46
CA LEU A 49 12.72 -11.05 -4.57
C LEU A 49 13.28 -12.49 -4.59
N THR A 50 13.96 -12.92 -3.53
CA THR A 50 14.55 -14.25 -3.42
C THR A 50 13.50 -15.36 -3.47
N ARG A 51 13.95 -16.60 -3.71
CA ARG A 51 13.05 -17.76 -3.86
C ARG A 51 12.21 -18.01 -2.60
N SER A 52 12.74 -17.76 -1.42
CA SER A 52 12.03 -17.94 -0.16
C SER A 52 10.79 -17.03 -0.04
N MET A 53 10.81 -15.86 -0.70
CA MET A 53 9.66 -14.96 -0.80
C MET A 53 8.52 -15.51 -1.68
N THR A 54 8.75 -16.58 -2.45
CA THR A 54 7.68 -17.29 -3.18
C THR A 54 6.92 -18.30 -2.31
N ALA A 55 7.40 -18.58 -1.11
CA ALA A 55 6.72 -19.47 -0.16
C ALA A 55 5.33 -18.94 0.19
N ARG A 56 4.40 -19.88 0.40
CA ARG A 56 2.96 -19.63 0.51
C ARG A 56 2.50 -19.87 1.93
N ASP A 57 2.49 -18.82 2.75
CA ASP A 57 2.14 -18.87 4.16
C ASP A 57 1.23 -17.70 4.64
N TYR A 58 0.77 -16.85 3.72
CA TYR A 58 -0.23 -15.81 4.03
C TYR A 58 -1.64 -16.24 3.62
N GLY A 59 -2.62 -16.05 4.51
CA GLY A 59 -4.02 -16.46 4.27
C GLY A 59 -4.32 -17.90 4.69
N LYS A 60 -5.50 -18.41 4.33
CA LYS A 60 -5.98 -19.75 4.71
C LYS A 60 -6.67 -20.44 3.53
N GLY A 61 -6.56 -21.78 3.48
CA GLY A 61 -7.28 -22.62 2.50
C GLY A 61 -6.89 -22.34 1.05
N ALA A 62 -7.87 -22.14 0.17
CA ALA A 62 -7.64 -21.86 -1.25
C ALA A 62 -7.10 -20.44 -1.53
N LYS A 63 -7.00 -19.57 -0.52
CA LYS A 63 -6.56 -18.16 -0.65
C LYS A 63 -5.14 -17.94 -0.14
N VAL A 64 -4.31 -19.00 -0.06
CA VAL A 64 -2.93 -18.84 0.41
C VAL A 64 -2.10 -18.09 -0.64
N ARG A 65 -1.56 -16.95 -0.24
CA ARG A 65 -0.71 -16.06 -1.03
C ARG A 65 0.76 -16.30 -0.71
N SER A 66 1.63 -15.95 -1.66
CA SER A 66 3.06 -15.93 -1.39
C SER A 66 3.45 -14.74 -0.53
N ARG A 67 4.62 -14.80 0.12
CA ARG A 67 5.19 -13.64 0.85
C ARG A 67 5.40 -12.44 -0.05
N LEU A 68 5.82 -12.65 -1.30
CA LEU A 68 5.96 -11.61 -2.30
C LEU A 68 4.61 -10.99 -2.67
N ASP A 69 3.56 -11.80 -2.85
CA ASP A 69 2.21 -11.27 -3.13
C ASP A 69 1.67 -10.46 -1.94
N GLU A 70 1.95 -10.90 -0.71
CA GLU A 70 1.62 -10.13 0.48
C GLU A 70 2.40 -8.82 0.53
N ALA A 71 3.70 -8.84 0.24
CA ALA A 71 4.54 -7.66 0.20
C ALA A 71 4.00 -6.63 -0.80
N LYS A 72 3.62 -7.06 -2.01
CA LYS A 72 2.98 -6.19 -3.00
C LYS A 72 1.72 -5.52 -2.47
N TRP A 73 0.85 -6.30 -1.82
CA TRP A 73 -0.39 -5.79 -1.25
C TRP A 73 -0.11 -4.77 -0.15
N VAL A 74 0.75 -5.11 0.81
CA VAL A 74 1.11 -4.23 1.92
C VAL A 74 1.78 -2.94 1.44
N VAL A 75 2.71 -3.01 0.49
CA VAL A 75 3.38 -1.83 -0.07
C VAL A 75 2.38 -0.91 -0.78
N THR A 76 1.42 -1.49 -1.50
CA THR A 76 0.32 -0.72 -2.11
C THR A 76 -0.56 -0.07 -1.05
N GLU A 77 -0.83 -0.75 0.07
CA GLU A 77 -1.61 -0.19 1.19
C GLU A 77 -0.86 0.88 1.96
N ILE A 78 0.46 0.74 2.15
CA ILE A 78 1.32 1.81 2.70
C ILE A 78 1.21 3.04 1.80
N ALA A 79 1.39 2.88 0.48
CA ALA A 79 1.25 3.99 -0.48
C ALA A 79 -0.15 4.62 -0.41
N ARG A 80 -1.22 3.82 -0.32
CA ARG A 80 -2.60 4.31 -0.23
C ARG A 80 -2.86 5.15 1.03
N LYS A 81 -2.24 4.79 2.16
CA LYS A 81 -2.45 5.43 3.46
C LYS A 81 -1.55 6.65 3.69
N LEU A 82 -0.52 6.83 2.88
CA LEU A 82 0.32 8.02 2.96
C LEU A 82 -0.48 9.27 2.57
N PRO A 83 -0.37 10.38 3.33
CA PRO A 83 -1.02 11.63 2.96
C PRO A 83 -0.37 12.23 1.70
N CYS A 84 -1.18 12.88 0.85
CA CYS A 84 -0.68 13.60 -0.32
C CYS A 84 0.40 14.61 0.07
N GLY A 85 1.43 14.73 -0.78
CA GLY A 85 2.69 15.42 -0.52
C GLY A 85 3.78 14.48 0.03
N SER A 86 3.41 13.29 0.49
CA SER A 86 4.39 12.23 0.78
C SER A 86 4.99 11.70 -0.50
N ARG A 87 6.24 11.25 -0.42
CA ARG A 87 6.96 10.63 -1.53
C ARG A 87 7.22 9.17 -1.22
N ILE A 88 7.10 8.33 -2.23
CA ILE A 88 7.41 6.90 -2.12
C ILE A 88 8.24 6.44 -3.32
N GLY A 89 9.33 5.73 -3.03
CA GLY A 89 10.17 5.07 -4.04
C GLY A 89 10.07 3.55 -3.92
N LEU A 90 10.50 2.86 -4.97
CA LEU A 90 10.51 1.42 -5.05
C LEU A 90 11.89 0.92 -5.47
N GLY A 91 12.37 -0.10 -4.79
CA GLY A 91 13.60 -0.82 -5.11
C GLY A 91 13.44 -2.31 -4.86
N LEU A 92 14.42 -3.06 -5.33
CA LEU A 92 14.47 -4.51 -5.25
C LEU A 92 15.77 -4.96 -4.63
N PHE A 93 15.71 -6.04 -3.84
CA PHE A 93 16.86 -6.74 -3.29
C PHE A 93 17.00 -8.11 -3.94
N THR A 94 18.23 -8.41 -4.38
CA THR A 94 18.62 -9.70 -4.93
C THR A 94 20.09 -9.95 -4.63
N GLU A 95 20.43 -11.20 -4.27
CA GLU A 95 21.78 -11.63 -3.89
C GLU A 95 22.32 -10.85 -2.68
N ARG A 96 22.92 -9.68 -2.91
CA ARG A 96 23.68 -8.91 -1.91
C ARG A 96 23.54 -7.40 -2.05
N ARG A 97 22.72 -6.91 -2.99
CA ARG A 97 22.60 -5.49 -3.34
C ARG A 97 21.14 -5.09 -3.52
N SER A 98 20.87 -3.83 -3.25
CA SER A 98 19.56 -3.21 -3.49
C SER A 98 19.65 -2.21 -4.64
N PHE A 99 18.64 -2.25 -5.52
CA PHE A 99 18.61 -1.46 -6.76
C PHE A 99 17.37 -0.58 -6.78
N PRO A 100 17.51 0.70 -7.16
CA PRO A 100 16.35 1.55 -7.36
C PRO A 100 15.63 1.16 -8.66
N LEU A 101 14.30 1.02 -8.55
CA LEU A 101 13.41 0.84 -9.69
C LEU A 101 12.67 2.16 -9.98
N ILE A 102 12.22 2.84 -8.93
CA ILE A 102 11.53 4.14 -8.99
C ILE A 102 12.10 5.00 -7.87
N GLU A 103 12.69 6.15 -8.20
CA GLU A 103 13.08 7.15 -7.22
C GLU A 103 11.84 7.71 -6.50
N PRO A 104 11.94 8.24 -5.27
CA PRO A 104 10.76 8.70 -4.54
C PRO A 104 9.92 9.72 -5.33
N VAL A 105 8.68 9.38 -5.67
CA VAL A 105 7.71 10.23 -6.38
C VAL A 105 6.55 10.60 -5.47
N GLU A 106 5.88 11.73 -5.72
CA GLU A 106 4.71 12.14 -4.94
C GLU A 106 3.57 11.12 -5.11
N VAL A 107 3.06 10.64 -3.98
CA VAL A 107 2.16 9.49 -3.92
C VAL A 107 0.83 9.73 -4.62
N CYS A 108 0.15 10.86 -4.39
CA CYS A 108 -1.22 11.05 -4.88
C CYS A 108 -1.30 11.25 -6.40
N GLU A 109 -0.34 11.98 -6.98
CA GLU A 109 -0.22 12.17 -8.42
C GLU A 109 0.24 10.89 -9.13
N ASN A 110 1.11 10.09 -8.49
CA ASN A 110 1.76 8.93 -9.10
C ASN A 110 1.26 7.58 -8.55
N PHE A 111 0.14 7.54 -7.82
CA PHE A 111 -0.34 6.30 -7.21
C PHE A 111 -0.61 5.19 -8.24
N PRO A 112 -1.33 5.44 -9.36
CA PRO A 112 -1.58 4.38 -10.35
C PRO A 112 -0.28 3.77 -10.94
N PRO A 113 0.67 4.54 -11.50
CA PRO A 113 1.89 3.96 -12.06
C PRO A 113 2.77 3.31 -10.99
N PHE A 114 2.79 3.83 -9.75
CA PHE A 114 3.50 3.19 -8.64
C PHE A 114 2.87 1.83 -8.29
N ALA A 115 1.55 1.77 -8.13
CA ALA A 115 0.84 0.53 -7.81
C ALA A 115 1.01 -0.52 -8.92
N ASP A 116 1.00 -0.11 -10.18
CA ASP A 116 1.24 -1.00 -11.32
C ASP A 116 2.68 -1.55 -11.31
N ALA A 117 3.67 -0.72 -10.98
CA ALA A 117 5.05 -1.17 -10.83
C ALA A 117 5.23 -2.17 -9.68
N VAL A 118 4.58 -1.93 -8.53
CA VAL A 118 4.55 -2.89 -7.41
C VAL A 118 3.88 -4.20 -7.84
N ALA A 119 2.75 -4.13 -8.53
CA ALA A 119 2.04 -5.31 -9.03
C ALA A 119 2.90 -6.14 -10.00
N ALA A 120 3.71 -5.47 -10.82
CA ALA A 120 4.62 -6.09 -11.79
C ALA A 120 5.85 -6.77 -11.17
N LEU A 121 6.17 -6.54 -9.89
CA LEU A 121 7.32 -7.19 -9.24
C LEU A 121 7.24 -8.71 -9.39
N ASN A 122 8.36 -9.34 -9.71
CA ASN A 122 8.39 -10.79 -9.92
C ASN A 122 9.70 -11.35 -9.39
N TRP A 123 9.65 -12.54 -8.79
CA TRP A 123 10.85 -13.25 -8.34
C TRP A 123 11.85 -13.46 -9.49
N ARG A 124 11.39 -13.52 -10.75
CA ARG A 124 12.25 -13.62 -11.94
C ARG A 124 13.14 -12.40 -12.19
N MET A 125 12.88 -11.28 -11.53
CA MET A 125 13.75 -10.10 -11.58
C MET A 125 15.00 -10.27 -10.71
N ALA A 126 15.04 -11.28 -9.82
CA ALA A 126 16.26 -11.70 -9.16
C ALA A 126 17.13 -12.51 -10.13
N TRP A 127 18.42 -12.17 -10.24
CA TRP A 127 19.36 -12.85 -11.14
C TRP A 127 20.09 -14.03 -10.50
N GLU A 128 20.10 -14.13 -9.17
CA GLU A 128 20.79 -15.19 -8.45
C GLU A 128 19.94 -15.70 -7.27
N GLY A 129 20.13 -16.97 -6.93
CA GLY A 129 19.40 -17.66 -5.86
C GLY A 129 19.98 -17.43 -4.46
N ASP A 130 21.16 -16.83 -4.36
CA ASP A 130 21.77 -16.42 -3.09
C ASP A 130 20.96 -15.31 -2.42
N SER A 131 21.05 -15.24 -1.10
CA SER A 131 20.43 -14.21 -0.27
C SER A 131 21.41 -13.82 0.84
N ARG A 132 21.89 -12.58 0.78
CA ARG A 132 22.79 -11.94 1.76
C ARG A 132 22.10 -10.73 2.36
N VAL A 133 21.10 -10.96 3.20
CA VAL A 133 20.16 -9.96 3.74
C VAL A 133 20.90 -8.82 4.42
N VAL A 134 21.90 -9.10 5.26
CA VAL A 134 22.69 -8.02 5.93
C VAL A 134 23.42 -7.12 4.94
N ARG A 135 24.00 -7.69 3.87
CA ARG A 135 24.66 -6.90 2.82
C ARG A 135 23.65 -6.13 1.99
N GLY A 136 22.52 -6.74 1.68
CA GLY A 136 21.38 -6.10 1.03
C GLY A 136 20.87 -4.91 1.81
N LEU A 137 20.63 -5.08 3.11
CA LEU A 137 20.20 -4.03 4.01
C LEU A 137 21.19 -2.86 4.06
N SER A 138 22.49 -3.16 4.19
CA SER A 138 23.54 -2.13 4.16
C SER A 138 23.54 -1.37 2.82
N SER A 139 23.42 -2.09 1.70
CA SER A 139 23.31 -1.49 0.36
C SER A 139 22.06 -0.63 0.21
N ALA A 140 20.94 -1.02 0.84
CA ALA A 140 19.70 -0.24 0.85
C ALA A 140 19.86 1.05 1.69
N GLN A 141 20.49 0.99 2.86
CA GLN A 141 20.77 2.17 3.69
C GLN A 141 21.63 3.20 2.95
N GLU A 142 22.67 2.75 2.24
CA GLU A 142 23.47 3.63 1.37
C GLU A 142 22.63 4.26 0.25
N LEU A 143 21.74 3.48 -0.36
CA LEU A 143 20.86 3.95 -1.44
C LEU A 143 19.89 5.03 -0.93
N VAL A 144 19.17 4.78 0.16
CA VAL A 144 18.18 5.73 0.67
C VAL A 144 18.82 6.99 1.25
N THR A 145 20.05 6.88 1.79
CA THR A 145 20.83 8.05 2.20
C THR A 145 21.08 8.98 1.00
N ARG A 146 21.43 8.43 -0.18
CA ARG A 146 21.61 9.23 -1.40
C ARG A 146 20.31 9.84 -1.91
N LEU A 147 19.19 9.15 -1.72
CA LEU A 147 17.86 9.60 -2.15
C LEU A 147 17.17 10.53 -1.12
N GLY A 148 17.77 10.72 0.07
CA GLY A 148 17.19 11.51 1.16
C GLY A 148 15.86 10.95 1.68
N ALA A 149 15.72 9.61 1.71
CA ALA A 149 14.49 8.92 2.07
C ALA A 149 14.71 7.96 3.26
N ASP A 150 13.62 7.59 3.92
CA ASP A 150 13.60 6.60 5.00
C ASP A 150 13.34 5.20 4.43
N LEU A 151 13.99 4.19 5.00
CA LEU A 151 13.97 2.84 4.45
C LEU A 151 12.74 2.04 4.91
N VAL A 152 12.12 1.31 3.99
CA VAL A 152 11.21 0.20 4.31
C VAL A 152 11.74 -1.06 3.65
N PHE A 153 12.39 -1.94 4.40
CA PHE A 153 13.04 -3.14 3.85
C PHE A 153 12.18 -4.39 4.12
N VAL A 154 11.65 -5.02 3.07
CA VAL A 154 10.77 -6.18 3.17
C VAL A 154 11.53 -7.46 2.86
N THR A 155 11.65 -8.38 3.81
CA THR A 155 12.37 -9.65 3.66
C THR A 155 11.86 -10.69 4.65
N ASP A 156 12.07 -11.98 4.38
CA ASP A 156 11.85 -13.05 5.35
C ASP A 156 13.08 -13.34 6.23
N GLY A 157 14.23 -12.73 5.92
CA GLY A 157 15.49 -12.91 6.64
C GLY A 157 16.19 -14.23 6.35
N HIS A 158 15.80 -14.95 5.29
CA HIS A 158 16.42 -16.21 4.92
C HIS A 158 17.75 -15.95 4.19
N GLU A 159 18.86 -16.13 4.90
CA GLU A 159 20.23 -16.05 4.37
C GLU A 159 20.61 -17.34 3.65
N ALA A 160 21.06 -17.24 2.40
CA ALA A 160 21.51 -18.35 1.57
C ALA A 160 22.85 -17.98 0.89
N PRO A 161 23.99 -18.61 1.26
CA PRO A 161 24.13 -19.62 2.32
C PRO A 161 23.94 -19.04 3.73
N PRO A 162 23.58 -19.88 4.73
CA PRO A 162 23.43 -19.43 6.11
C PRO A 162 24.71 -18.79 6.64
N LEU A 163 24.60 -17.55 7.15
CA LEU A 163 25.71 -16.86 7.78
C LEU A 163 25.79 -17.21 9.27
N PRO A 164 26.97 -17.47 9.84
CA PRO A 164 27.14 -17.57 11.28
C PRO A 164 26.68 -16.25 11.93
N VAL A 165 25.87 -16.35 12.98
CA VAL A 165 25.39 -15.20 13.77
C VAL A 165 26.59 -14.46 14.40
N ALA A 166 27.65 -15.19 14.76
CA ALA A 166 28.90 -14.66 15.31
C ALA A 166 29.82 -14.10 14.21
N GLY A 167 30.32 -12.88 14.39
CA GLY A 167 31.29 -12.23 13.49
C GLY A 167 30.68 -11.44 12.33
N ARG A 168 29.36 -11.19 12.36
CA ARG A 168 28.69 -10.29 11.41
C ARG A 168 29.26 -8.87 11.57
N ARG A 169 29.64 -8.24 10.46
CA ARG A 169 30.09 -6.84 10.46
C ARG A 169 28.86 -5.97 10.75
N ARG A 170 28.86 -5.29 11.88
CA ARG A 170 27.82 -4.31 12.25
C ARG A 170 27.80 -3.16 11.25
N ALA A 171 26.63 -2.54 11.09
CA ALA A 171 26.52 -1.28 10.37
C ALA A 171 27.48 -0.26 10.99
N GLU A 172 28.28 0.40 10.16
CA GLU A 172 29.28 1.36 10.65
C GLU A 172 28.64 2.61 11.27
N ASN A 173 27.38 2.91 10.91
CA ASN A 173 26.64 4.04 11.44
C ASN A 173 25.12 3.73 11.52
N PRO A 174 24.62 3.18 12.65
CA PRO A 174 23.22 2.82 12.81
C PRO A 174 22.27 4.01 12.78
N ASP A 175 22.69 5.18 13.26
CA ASP A 175 21.83 6.37 13.33
C ASP A 175 21.70 7.10 11.98
N ARG A 176 22.36 6.59 10.92
CA ARG A 176 22.44 7.24 9.62
C ARG A 176 21.13 7.19 8.83
N THR A 177 20.28 6.21 9.08
CA THR A 177 19.10 5.94 8.24
C THR A 177 17.91 5.61 9.13
N ALA A 178 16.88 6.46 9.09
CA ALA A 178 15.59 6.13 9.68
C ALA A 178 14.86 5.11 8.78
N GLY A 179 14.07 4.23 9.38
CA GLY A 179 13.35 3.21 8.63
C GLY A 179 12.91 2.01 9.45
N VAL A 180 12.33 1.03 8.75
CA VAL A 180 11.79 -0.19 9.33
C VAL A 180 12.10 -1.41 8.46
N ILE A 181 12.29 -2.55 9.11
CA ILE A 181 12.32 -3.87 8.46
C ILE A 181 10.94 -4.51 8.62
N LEU A 182 10.37 -4.97 7.51
CA LEU A 182 9.10 -5.71 7.48
C LEU A 182 9.37 -7.20 7.31
N GLY A 183 9.08 -7.98 8.36
CA GLY A 183 9.30 -9.42 8.38
C GLY A 183 8.22 -10.19 7.62
N ALA A 184 8.59 -10.80 6.50
CA ALA A 184 7.67 -11.52 5.62
C ALA A 184 7.63 -13.02 5.96
N GLY A 185 6.44 -13.57 6.16
CA GLY A 185 6.18 -14.98 6.40
C GLY A 185 5.67 -15.31 7.81
N GLY A 186 5.29 -16.56 7.99
CA GLY A 186 4.86 -17.11 9.27
C GLY A 186 5.98 -17.79 10.04
N ALA A 187 5.74 -18.06 11.33
CA ALA A 187 6.69 -18.75 12.22
C ALA A 187 6.85 -20.26 11.91
N LYS A 188 5.95 -20.84 11.11
CA LYS A 188 6.00 -22.25 10.72
C LYS A 188 6.86 -22.43 9.47
N LEU A 189 7.72 -23.44 9.47
CA LEU A 189 8.43 -23.88 8.27
C LEU A 189 7.44 -24.30 7.17
N VAL A 190 7.61 -23.71 5.99
CA VAL A 190 6.84 -24.01 4.79
C VAL A 190 7.76 -24.32 3.61
N PRO A 191 7.35 -25.18 2.67
CA PRO A 191 8.20 -25.55 1.54
C PRO A 191 8.31 -24.39 0.53
N ILE A 192 9.49 -24.27 -0.08
CA ILE A 192 9.75 -23.27 -1.12
C ILE A 192 9.33 -23.85 -2.48
N PRO A 193 8.41 -23.22 -3.24
CA PRO A 193 8.02 -23.69 -4.56
C PRO A 193 9.18 -23.63 -5.57
N LYS A 194 9.30 -24.68 -6.39
CA LYS A 194 10.15 -24.70 -7.58
C LYS A 194 9.36 -24.29 -8.80
N TYR A 195 10.06 -23.65 -9.72
CA TYR A 195 9.51 -23.19 -10.97
C TYR A 195 10.39 -23.65 -12.13
N ASP A 196 9.78 -24.04 -13.25
CA ASP A 196 10.50 -24.27 -14.51
C ASP A 196 10.93 -22.94 -15.16
N GLU A 197 11.57 -22.99 -16.32
CA GLU A 197 12.02 -21.80 -17.06
C GLU A 197 10.86 -20.92 -17.55
N SER A 198 9.70 -21.53 -17.85
CA SER A 198 8.46 -20.80 -18.13
C SER A 198 7.84 -20.19 -16.85
N GLY A 199 8.36 -20.62 -15.70
CA GLY A 199 7.95 -20.37 -14.33
C GLY A 199 6.52 -20.78 -14.00
N ARG A 200 6.16 -21.96 -14.52
CA ARG A 200 5.12 -22.81 -13.95
C ARG A 200 5.71 -23.56 -12.76
N ALA A 201 4.90 -23.72 -11.70
CA ALA A 201 5.32 -24.46 -10.53
C ALA A 201 5.47 -25.95 -10.86
N ILE A 202 6.63 -26.52 -10.55
CA ILE A 202 6.97 -27.94 -10.83
C ILE A 202 7.15 -28.79 -9.56
N GLY A 203 6.85 -28.21 -8.40
CA GLY A 203 6.96 -28.89 -7.10
C GLY A 203 7.60 -27.99 -6.05
N PHE A 204 8.33 -28.59 -5.12
CA PHE A 204 9.00 -27.89 -4.02
C PHE A 204 10.47 -28.30 -3.92
N TYR A 205 11.30 -27.41 -3.37
CA TYR A 205 12.68 -27.74 -3.01
C TYR A 205 12.70 -28.89 -1.99
N SER A 206 13.65 -29.79 -2.20
CA SER A 206 13.91 -30.97 -1.38
C SER A 206 15.38 -30.99 -0.97
N LEU A 207 15.71 -31.81 0.03
CA LEU A 207 17.09 -31.97 0.51
C LEU A 207 18.10 -32.27 -0.62
N PRO A 208 17.83 -33.20 -1.57
CA PRO A 208 18.71 -33.43 -2.71
C PRO A 208 19.01 -32.20 -3.54
N ASP A 209 18.08 -31.25 -3.68
CA ASP A 209 18.29 -30.05 -4.48
C ASP A 209 19.28 -29.10 -3.82
N ILE A 210 19.17 -28.93 -2.50
CA ILE A 210 20.11 -28.14 -1.70
C ILE A 210 21.48 -28.81 -1.72
N ALA A 211 21.52 -30.13 -1.56
CA ALA A 211 22.75 -30.92 -1.61
C ALA A 211 23.44 -30.84 -2.98
N ALA A 212 22.68 -30.84 -4.07
CA ALA A 212 23.19 -30.68 -5.43
C ALA A 212 23.74 -29.27 -5.67
N GLY A 213 23.05 -28.21 -5.20
CA GLY A 213 23.53 -26.84 -5.28
C GLY A 213 24.82 -26.62 -4.49
N ALA A 214 24.88 -27.12 -3.25
CA ALA A 214 26.07 -27.03 -2.39
C ALA A 214 27.28 -27.83 -2.92
N ARG A 215 27.08 -28.78 -3.83
CA ARG A 215 28.17 -29.49 -4.52
C ARG A 215 28.85 -28.61 -5.58
N VAL A 216 28.19 -27.54 -6.05
CA VAL A 216 28.68 -26.68 -7.14
C VAL A 216 29.36 -25.40 -6.62
N SER A 217 29.08 -24.96 -5.39
CA SER A 217 29.49 -23.63 -4.92
C SER A 217 30.11 -23.59 -3.51
N ILE A 218 31.26 -24.25 -3.30
CA ILE A 218 32.25 -23.81 -2.29
C ILE A 218 33.67 -24.07 -2.83
N ALA A 219 34.24 -23.07 -3.52
CA ALA A 219 35.68 -22.88 -3.53
C ALA A 219 35.99 -21.84 -2.45
N THR A 220 36.63 -22.27 -1.37
CA THR A 220 37.00 -21.38 -0.26
C THR A 220 38.05 -20.38 -0.76
N PRO A 221 37.87 -19.05 -0.58
CA PRO A 221 38.91 -18.08 -0.89
C PRO A 221 40.13 -18.37 -0.02
N GLY A 222 41.23 -18.84 -0.63
CA GLY A 222 42.48 -19.20 0.06
C GLY A 222 42.91 -20.67 -0.09
N SER A 223 42.16 -21.52 -0.81
CA SER A 223 42.61 -22.88 -1.13
C SER A 223 43.67 -22.90 -2.24
N THR A 224 44.89 -22.47 -1.94
CA THR A 224 46.06 -22.74 -2.78
C THR A 224 46.66 -24.09 -2.39
N GLY A 225 46.31 -25.13 -3.14
CA GLY A 225 47.03 -26.41 -3.16
C GLY A 225 46.67 -27.41 -2.06
N GLY A 226 46.10 -28.55 -2.45
CA GLY A 226 45.96 -29.74 -1.60
C GLY A 226 44.60 -30.44 -1.76
N GLU A 227 44.58 -31.54 -2.53
CA GLU A 227 43.52 -32.55 -2.66
C GLU A 227 42.07 -32.14 -2.30
N TYR A 228 41.38 -31.50 -3.24
CA TYR A 228 39.92 -31.48 -3.23
C TYR A 228 39.40 -32.88 -3.60
N HIS A 229 38.92 -33.63 -2.60
CA HIS A 229 38.27 -34.92 -2.80
C HIS A 229 36.75 -34.77 -2.53
N PRO A 230 35.84 -35.16 -3.45
CA PRO A 230 34.38 -35.03 -3.26
C PRO A 230 33.82 -35.68 -1.99
N ARG A 231 34.56 -36.61 -1.37
CA ARG A 231 34.25 -37.26 -0.08
C ARG A 231 34.51 -36.37 1.14
N ASN A 232 35.36 -35.34 1.03
CA ASN A 232 35.68 -34.38 2.08
C ASN A 232 34.92 -33.07 1.93
N ASN A 233 33.83 -33.05 1.13
CA ASN A 233 32.94 -31.90 1.09
C ASN A 233 32.31 -31.71 2.49
N PRO A 234 32.61 -30.64 3.24
CA PRO A 234 32.06 -30.42 4.57
C PRO A 234 30.52 -30.28 4.55
N VAL A 235 29.92 -30.05 3.38
CA VAL A 235 28.46 -29.95 3.19
C VAL A 235 27.78 -31.30 2.94
N GLY A 236 28.55 -32.37 2.67
CA GLY A 236 28.01 -33.71 2.38
C GLY A 236 27.17 -34.29 3.52
N ASN A 237 27.51 -33.96 4.77
CA ASN A 237 26.77 -34.41 5.97
C ASN A 237 25.68 -33.44 6.44
N LEU A 238 25.72 -32.16 6.01
CA LEU A 238 24.68 -31.15 6.32
C LEU A 238 23.39 -31.38 5.53
N ALA A 239 23.49 -31.96 4.33
CA ALA A 239 22.36 -32.27 3.46
C ALA A 239 21.34 -33.26 4.04
N ALA A 240 21.68 -34.04 5.07
CA ALA A 240 20.77 -35.04 5.66
C ALA A 240 19.87 -34.46 6.77
N THR A 241 20.25 -33.34 7.38
CA THR A 241 19.54 -32.72 8.53
C THR A 241 19.15 -31.26 8.30
N SER A 242 19.53 -30.68 7.16
CA SER A 242 19.27 -29.30 6.78
C SER A 242 17.77 -29.01 6.58
N THR A 243 17.29 -27.86 7.05
CA THR A 243 15.92 -27.39 6.75
C THR A 243 15.89 -26.33 5.66
N GLU A 244 16.99 -26.12 4.92
CA GLU A 244 17.15 -25.04 3.93
C GLU A 244 16.22 -25.16 2.71
N HIS A 245 15.61 -26.33 2.49
CA HIS A 245 14.56 -26.54 1.49
C HIS A 245 13.18 -25.99 1.95
N LEU A 246 13.07 -25.65 3.23
CA LEU A 246 11.92 -25.02 3.87
C LEU A 246 12.30 -23.61 4.31
N THR A 247 11.31 -22.73 4.47
CA THR A 247 11.53 -21.36 4.92
C THR A 247 10.48 -20.93 5.93
N GLN A 248 10.86 -20.06 6.85
CA GLN A 248 10.01 -19.34 7.80
C GLN A 248 10.58 -17.93 7.95
N VAL A 249 9.76 -16.99 8.45
CA VAL A 249 10.32 -15.68 8.82
C VAL A 249 11.35 -15.88 9.94
N ARG A 250 12.53 -15.26 9.78
CA ARG A 250 13.59 -15.26 10.79
C ARG A 250 13.40 -14.06 11.72
N GLU A 251 12.26 -13.97 12.39
CA GLU A 251 11.85 -12.78 13.15
C GLU A 251 12.89 -12.34 14.20
N GLY A 252 13.43 -13.27 14.99
CA GLY A 252 14.48 -12.94 15.98
C GLY A 252 15.74 -12.34 15.33
N TYR A 253 16.15 -12.90 14.19
CA TYR A 253 17.26 -12.40 13.39
C TYR A 253 16.98 -11.01 12.83
N LEU A 254 15.79 -10.80 12.27
CA LEU A 254 15.38 -9.51 11.69
C LEU A 254 15.31 -8.40 12.75
N ARG A 255 14.82 -8.71 13.96
CA ARG A 255 14.82 -7.78 15.09
C ARG A 255 16.23 -7.41 15.53
N GLU A 256 17.14 -8.39 15.58
CA GLU A 256 18.53 -8.15 15.95
C GLU A 256 19.22 -7.24 14.93
N ILE A 257 19.13 -7.55 13.63
CA ILE A 257 19.76 -6.70 12.60
C ILE A 257 19.09 -5.32 12.47
N ALA A 258 17.78 -5.22 12.77
CA ALA A 258 17.10 -3.92 12.82
C ALA A 258 17.67 -3.06 13.95
N ALA A 259 17.81 -3.61 15.16
CA ALA A 259 18.39 -2.93 16.30
C ALA A 259 19.86 -2.52 16.04
N GLU A 260 20.67 -3.40 15.44
CA GLU A 260 22.05 -3.08 15.07
C GLU A 260 22.15 -2.01 13.97
N ALA A 261 21.11 -1.84 13.16
CA ALA A 261 21.07 -0.89 12.04
C ALA A 261 20.31 0.40 12.37
N GLY A 262 19.81 0.57 13.61
CA GLY A 262 19.01 1.74 14.02
C GLY A 262 17.59 1.78 13.45
N LEU A 263 17.06 0.64 12.99
CA LEU A 263 15.76 0.52 12.33
C LEU A 263 14.71 -0.10 13.26
N GLY A 264 13.44 0.21 12.99
CA GLY A 264 12.32 -0.49 13.60
C GLY A 264 12.06 -1.86 12.96
N TYR A 265 11.20 -2.66 13.59
CA TYR A 265 10.72 -3.92 13.03
C TYR A 265 9.20 -4.04 13.16
N ALA A 266 8.54 -4.50 12.11
CA ALA A 266 7.13 -4.91 12.15
C ALA A 266 6.90 -6.20 11.34
N PRO A 267 5.96 -7.07 11.75
CA PRO A 267 5.50 -8.17 10.90
C PRO A 267 4.79 -7.63 9.66
N LEU A 268 5.09 -8.18 8.49
CA LEU A 268 4.47 -7.74 7.23
C LEU A 268 2.94 -7.95 7.23
N GLY A 269 2.44 -8.95 7.96
CA GLY A 269 0.99 -9.26 8.04
C GLY A 269 0.18 -8.39 9.01
N ASP A 270 0.80 -7.41 9.68
CA ASP A 270 0.17 -6.58 10.71
C ASP A 270 0.26 -5.09 10.34
N LEU A 271 -0.73 -4.60 9.59
CA LEU A 271 -0.78 -3.19 9.15
C LEU A 271 -0.73 -2.19 10.32
N PRO A 272 -1.49 -2.37 11.42
CA PRO A 272 -1.35 -1.50 12.59
C PRO A 272 0.07 -1.46 13.17
N ALA A 273 0.75 -2.61 13.28
CA ALA A 273 2.14 -2.64 13.74
C ALA A 273 3.09 -1.93 12.77
N ILE A 274 2.86 -2.04 11.46
CA ILE A 274 3.63 -1.32 10.43
C ILE A 274 3.42 0.19 10.58
N GLU A 275 2.19 0.65 10.74
CA GLU A 275 1.89 2.07 10.95
C GLU A 275 2.60 2.62 12.19
N ALA A 276 2.52 1.90 13.31
CA ALA A 276 3.20 2.30 14.54
C ALA A 276 4.74 2.31 14.38
N ALA A 277 5.30 1.33 13.67
CA ALA A 277 6.74 1.27 13.40
C ALA A 277 7.19 2.42 12.49
N LEU A 278 6.43 2.73 11.43
CA LEU A 278 6.69 3.87 10.56
C LEU A 278 6.59 5.19 11.35
N GLU A 279 5.60 5.36 12.22
CA GLU A 279 5.46 6.57 13.04
C GLU A 279 6.64 6.79 13.99
N SER A 280 7.19 5.71 14.55
CA SER A 280 8.27 5.78 15.55
C SER A 280 9.67 5.84 14.95
N HIS A 281 9.87 5.26 13.77
CA HIS A 281 11.22 5.07 13.20
C HIS A 281 11.41 5.76 11.84
N THR A 282 10.47 6.57 11.35
CA THR A 282 10.65 7.38 10.13
C THR A 282 10.50 8.87 10.40
N GLY A 283 11.20 9.69 9.62
CA GLY A 283 11.10 11.13 9.67
C GLY A 283 9.74 11.62 9.18
N THR A 284 9.24 12.68 9.80
CA THR A 284 8.05 13.38 9.32
C THR A 284 8.39 14.83 9.02
N ASN A 285 8.02 15.28 7.82
CA ASN A 285 8.10 16.69 7.45
C ASN A 285 6.69 17.28 7.53
N VAL A 286 6.59 18.52 8.00
CA VAL A 286 5.31 19.24 8.00
C VAL A 286 5.24 20.06 6.71
N LEU A 287 4.33 19.67 5.81
CA LEU A 287 4.01 20.45 4.62
C LEU A 287 2.70 21.21 4.84
N LYS A 288 2.70 22.49 4.47
CA LYS A 288 1.46 23.26 4.30
C LYS A 288 0.87 22.89 2.96
N ALA A 289 -0.24 22.16 2.97
CA ALA A 289 -0.91 21.70 1.76
C ALA A 289 -2.29 22.36 1.64
N PRO A 290 -2.70 22.78 0.43
CA PRO A 290 -4.05 23.25 0.21
C PRO A 290 -5.04 22.10 0.38
N ARG A 291 -6.00 22.26 1.30
CA ARG A 291 -7.17 21.38 1.45
C ARG A 291 -8.34 22.00 0.72
N SER A 292 -8.78 21.37 -0.37
CA SER A 292 -9.95 21.80 -1.14
C SER A 292 -11.22 21.76 -0.28
N LEU A 293 -11.98 22.86 -0.30
CA LEU A 293 -13.30 22.98 0.31
C LEU A 293 -14.43 22.61 -0.67
N SER A 294 -14.09 22.31 -1.94
CA SER A 294 -15.06 21.94 -2.97
C SER A 294 -15.97 20.78 -2.56
N PRO A 295 -15.52 19.71 -1.87
CA PRO A 295 -16.42 18.64 -1.41
C PRO A 295 -17.47 19.12 -0.40
N VAL A 296 -17.11 20.05 0.48
CA VAL A 296 -18.02 20.60 1.50
C VAL A 296 -19.09 21.46 0.83
N PHE A 297 -18.68 22.33 -0.11
CA PHE A 297 -19.61 23.14 -0.88
C PHE A 297 -20.49 22.30 -1.81
N ALA A 298 -19.95 21.25 -2.43
CA ALA A 298 -20.73 20.32 -3.25
C ALA A 298 -21.77 19.55 -2.42
N ALA A 299 -21.41 19.10 -1.21
CA ALA A 299 -22.35 18.46 -0.29
C ALA A 299 -23.47 19.42 0.14
N ALA A 300 -23.13 20.68 0.44
CA ALA A 300 -24.13 21.71 0.75
C ALA A 300 -25.07 21.95 -0.44
N ALA A 301 -24.54 22.08 -1.67
CA ALA A 301 -25.35 22.24 -2.88
C ALA A 301 -26.33 21.06 -3.06
N LEU A 302 -25.88 19.83 -2.83
CA LEU A 302 -26.71 18.62 -2.92
C LEU A 302 -27.84 18.64 -1.87
N ILE A 303 -27.57 19.03 -0.63
CA ILE A 303 -28.58 19.15 0.43
C ILE A 303 -29.66 20.16 0.03
N PHE A 304 -29.27 21.31 -0.53
CA PHE A 304 -30.22 22.33 -0.99
C PHE A 304 -31.07 21.84 -2.17
N LEU A 305 -30.50 21.07 -3.10
CA LEU A 305 -31.26 20.45 -4.19
C LEU A 305 -32.29 19.44 -3.68
N ILE A 306 -31.90 18.58 -2.73
CA ILE A 306 -32.81 17.61 -2.11
C ILE A 306 -33.94 18.34 -1.37
N ALA A 307 -33.60 19.39 -0.62
CA ALA A 307 -34.59 20.22 0.09
C ALA A 307 -35.55 20.92 -0.87
N ALA A 308 -35.05 21.48 -1.99
CA ALA A 308 -35.88 22.11 -3.01
C ALA A 308 -36.85 21.10 -3.64
N HIS A 309 -36.37 19.89 -3.96
CA HIS A 309 -37.19 18.83 -4.53
C HIS A 309 -38.29 18.36 -3.55
N GLY A 310 -37.93 18.15 -2.28
CA GLY A 310 -38.88 17.78 -1.23
C GLY A 310 -39.93 18.85 -0.96
N ALA A 311 -39.54 20.12 -0.89
CA ALA A 311 -40.45 21.25 -0.71
C ALA A 311 -41.44 21.38 -1.87
N ASN A 312 -40.98 21.21 -3.10
CA ASN A 312 -41.83 21.26 -4.29
C ASN A 312 -42.85 20.11 -4.29
N HIS A 313 -42.43 18.90 -3.94
CA HIS A 313 -43.31 17.73 -3.89
C HIS A 313 -44.39 17.87 -2.80
N LEU A 314 -44.04 18.40 -1.62
CA LEU A 314 -44.98 18.69 -0.53
C LEU A 314 -45.98 19.81 -0.89
N PHE A 315 -45.53 20.81 -1.64
CA PHE A 315 -46.38 21.93 -2.07
C PHE A 315 -47.39 21.51 -3.15
N VAL A 316 -46.96 20.69 -4.12
CA VAL A 316 -47.85 20.08 -5.14
C VAL A 316 -48.89 19.16 -4.48
N TRP A 317 -48.48 18.34 -3.50
CA TRP A 317 -49.40 17.44 -2.80
C TRP A 317 -50.44 18.21 -1.96
N ARG A 318 -50.05 19.27 -1.25
CA ARG A 318 -50.98 20.14 -0.50
C ARG A 318 -51.99 20.85 -1.41
N ARG A 319 -51.60 21.28 -2.61
CA ARG A 319 -52.54 21.85 -3.61
C ARG A 319 -53.50 20.81 -4.18
N ALA A 320 -53.06 19.57 -4.40
CA ALA A 320 -53.91 18.49 -4.88
C ALA A 320 -54.97 18.07 -3.85
N VAL A 321 -54.64 18.09 -2.55
CA VAL A 321 -55.60 17.79 -1.46
C VAL A 321 -56.55 18.96 -1.19
N ALA A 322 -56.16 20.19 -1.47
CA ALA A 322 -56.94 21.40 -1.21
C ALA A 322 -57.93 21.80 -2.34
N SER A 323 -58.18 20.95 -3.35
CA SER A 323 -59.24 21.18 -4.34
C SER A 323 -60.55 20.51 -3.88
N PRO A 324 -61.54 21.24 -3.35
CA PRO A 324 -62.85 20.67 -3.06
C PRO A 324 -63.58 20.43 -4.38
N ARG A 325 -64.25 19.28 -4.49
CA ARG A 325 -65.24 18.99 -5.55
C ARG A 325 -66.28 20.12 -5.59
N GLY A 326 -66.21 20.99 -6.59
CA GLY A 326 -67.19 22.04 -6.85
C GLY A 326 -68.23 21.58 -7.88
N ASP A 327 -69.46 21.40 -7.39
CA ASP A 327 -70.76 21.18 -8.03
C ASP A 327 -70.90 21.23 -9.56
N ARG A 328 -71.41 20.12 -10.11
CA ARG A 328 -72.15 20.10 -11.38
C ARG A 328 -73.59 20.59 -11.11
N ASN A 329 -73.85 21.88 -11.33
CA ASN A 329 -75.22 22.38 -11.48
C ASN A 329 -75.45 22.87 -12.92
N HIS A 330 -76.20 22.08 -13.67
CA HIS A 330 -76.78 22.43 -14.97
C HIS A 330 -78.21 22.95 -14.74
N PRO A 331 -78.57 24.20 -15.09
CA PRO A 331 -79.96 24.58 -15.20
C PRO A 331 -80.48 24.36 -16.63
N ARG A 332 -81.66 23.74 -16.68
CA ARG A 332 -82.54 23.59 -17.85
C ARG A 332 -83.32 24.90 -18.15
N ASN A 333 -83.75 24.99 -19.41
CA ASN A 333 -84.79 25.86 -20.00
C ASN A 333 -84.36 27.32 -20.26
N GLY A 334 -84.64 27.98 -21.40
CA GLY A 334 -85.52 27.71 -22.54
C GLY A 334 -86.25 29.02 -22.86
N ALA A 335 -86.14 29.57 -24.08
CA ALA A 335 -87.03 30.63 -24.55
C ALA A 335 -87.00 30.80 -26.10
N PHE A 336 -88.19 30.65 -26.67
CA PHE A 336 -88.65 30.99 -28.02
C PHE A 336 -88.29 32.43 -28.48
N ARG A 337 -88.08 32.62 -29.80
CA ARG A 337 -88.91 33.53 -30.62
C ARG A 337 -88.61 33.46 -32.13
N ARG A 338 -89.70 33.17 -32.86
CA ARG A 338 -90.10 33.46 -34.27
C ARG A 338 -89.19 33.03 -35.42
#